data_AF-A0A225DUZ9-F1
#
_entry.id   AF-A0A225DUZ9-F1
#
_cell.length_a   1.000
_cell.length_b   1.000
_cell.length_c   1.000
_cell.angle_alpha   90.00
_cell.angle_beta   90.00
_cell.angle_gamma   90.00
#
_symmetry.space_group_name_H-M   'P 1'
#
loop_
_entity.id
_entity.type
_entity.pdbx_description
1 polymer ?
#
loop_
_entity_poly.entity_id
_entity_poly.type
_entity_poly.pdbx_seq_one_letter_code
_entity_poly.pdbx_strand_id
1 'polypeptide(L)'
;MTVHVGVTKGTFRTLLDADLFLPESWDVDRARCQAAGIPDTVRHHPKWRLALDQLLRANTNGITFDWLTFDEGYGAAVPLLTVLGVMGQRFVGEIPTNFAVRDAPGAPPGGPTSG
;
A
#
# COMPACT_ATOMS: atom_id res chain seq x y z
N MET A 1 2.00 -3.39 15.09
CA MET A 1 1.88 -4.06 13.78
C MET A 1 2.70 -3.23 12.80
N THR A 2 3.44 -3.83 11.88
CA THR A 2 4.27 -3.12 10.90
C THR A 2 3.74 -3.33 9.49
N VAL A 3 3.99 -2.35 8.62
CA VAL A 3 3.77 -2.44 7.18
C VAL A 3 5.13 -2.62 6.52
N HIS A 4 5.24 -3.53 5.57
CA HIS A 4 6.49 -3.86 4.91
C HIS A 4 6.35 -3.85 3.40
N VAL A 5 7.41 -3.41 2.71
CA VAL A 5 7.63 -3.71 1.29
C VAL A 5 8.69 -4.80 1.20
N GLY A 6 8.36 -5.90 0.53
CA GLY A 6 9.29 -6.98 0.20
C GLY A 6 9.52 -7.07 -1.30
N VAL A 7 10.69 -7.54 -1.70
CA VAL A 7 11.04 -7.77 -3.11
C VAL A 7 11.47 -9.20 -3.34
N THR A 8 11.07 -9.75 -4.48
CA THR A 8 11.54 -11.03 -4.99
C THR A 8 12.08 -10.86 -6.40
N LYS A 9 13.27 -11.40 -6.68
CA LYS A 9 13.89 -11.41 -8.01
C LYS A 9 14.63 -12.72 -8.22
N GLY A 10 14.03 -13.62 -9.00
CA GLY A 10 14.53 -14.99 -9.14
C GLY A 10 14.51 -15.70 -7.78
N THR A 11 15.68 -16.11 -7.29
CA THR A 11 15.85 -16.73 -5.97
C THR A 11 16.08 -15.71 -4.85
N PHE A 12 16.37 -14.45 -5.17
CA PHE A 12 16.59 -13.41 -4.18
C PHE A 12 15.27 -12.93 -3.58
N ARG A 13 15.21 -12.85 -2.24
CA ARG A 13 14.05 -12.39 -1.48
C ARG A 13 14.52 -11.59 -0.29
N THR A 14 14.03 -10.36 -0.13
CA THR A 14 14.34 -9.53 1.04
C THR A 14 13.20 -8.58 1.37
N LEU A 15 13.15 -8.16 2.64
CA LEU A 15 12.42 -6.95 3.02
C LEU A 15 13.25 -5.75 2.60
N LEU A 16 12.57 -4.74 2.05
CA LEU A 16 13.19 -3.51 1.58
C LEU A 16 12.96 -2.34 2.54
N ASP A 17 11.74 -2.22 3.06
CA ASP A 17 11.35 -1.11 3.94
C ASP A 17 10.28 -1.57 4.94
N ALA A 18 10.15 -0.85 6.05
CA ALA A 18 9.19 -1.11 7.11
C ALA A 18 8.82 0.16 7.89
N ASP A 19 7.54 0.29 8.24
CA ASP A 19 7.03 1.34 9.11
C ASP A 19 6.10 0.77 10.17
N LEU A 20 6.07 1.41 11.34
CA LEU A 20 5.14 1.07 12.41
C LEU A 20 3.73 1.58 12.08
N PHE A 21 2.77 0.67 12.01
CA PHE A 21 1.36 1.04 12.06
C PHE A 21 0.95 1.30 13.51
N LEU A 22 0.70 2.56 13.83
CA LEU A 22 0.20 3.00 15.12
C LEU A 22 -1.34 3.07 15.08
N PRO A 23 -2.07 2.27 15.89
CA PRO A 23 -3.53 2.40 15.99
C PRO A 23 -3.94 3.77 16.56
N GLU A 24 -5.09 4.29 16.15
CA GLU A 24 -5.61 5.59 16.66
C GLU A 24 -5.66 5.65 18.19
N SER A 25 -6.05 4.55 18.84
CA SER A 25 -6.12 4.46 20.30
C SER A 25 -4.76 4.60 21.00
N TRP A 26 -3.66 4.32 20.31
CA TRP A 26 -2.31 4.60 20.80
C TRP A 26 -1.89 6.03 20.48
N ASP A 27 -2.28 6.57 19.33
CA ASP A 27 -1.86 7.90 18.92
C ASP A 27 -2.40 9.00 19.83
N VAL A 28 -3.61 8.81 20.36
CA VAL A 28 -4.21 9.71 21.38
C VAL A 28 -3.59 9.55 22.77
N ASP A 29 -2.86 8.47 23.04
CA ASP A 29 -2.18 8.20 24.32
C ASP A 29 -0.66 8.35 24.17
N ARG A 30 -0.20 9.61 24.19
CA ARG A 30 1.22 9.92 24.00
C ARG A 30 2.11 9.46 25.13
N ALA A 31 1.60 9.44 26.37
CA ALA A 31 2.36 8.93 27.51
C ALA A 31 2.67 7.44 27.33
N ARG A 32 1.68 6.64 26.90
CA ARG A 32 1.87 5.23 26.56
C ARG A 32 2.86 5.04 25.41
N CYS A 33 2.77 5.85 24.35
CA CYS A 33 3.71 5.78 23.24
C CYS A 33 5.15 6.06 23.68
N GLN A 34 5.37 7.11 24.47
CA GLN A 34 6.69 7.47 25.00
C GLN A 34 7.25 6.39 25.93
N ALA A 35 6.41 5.81 26.80
CA ALA A 35 6.78 4.67 27.63
C ALA A 35 7.20 3.43 26.80
N ALA A 36 6.63 3.28 25.60
CA ALA A 36 7.00 2.25 24.64
C ALA A 36 8.17 2.64 23.70
N GLY A 37 8.76 3.83 23.87
CA GLY A 37 9.86 4.33 23.03
C GLY A 37 9.44 4.77 21.63
N ILE A 38 8.15 5.00 21.39
CA ILE A 38 7.63 5.44 20.09
C ILE A 38 7.81 6.96 19.96
N PRO A 39 8.59 7.46 18.98
CA PRO A 39 8.79 8.90 18.79
C PRO A 39 7.48 9.64 18.51
N ASP A 40 7.42 10.93 18.85
CA ASP A 40 6.24 11.76 18.58
C ASP A 40 6.03 12.09 17.10
N THR A 41 7.01 11.78 16.25
CA THR A 41 6.85 11.84 14.80
C THR A 41 6.03 10.67 14.24
N VAL A 42 5.91 9.56 14.98
CA VAL A 42 5.09 8.43 14.58
C VAL A 42 3.66 8.68 15.03
N ARG A 43 2.77 8.88 14.04
CA ARG A 43 1.34 9.13 14.20
C ARG A 43 0.50 8.06 13.52
N HIS A 44 -0.79 8.04 13.82
CA HIS A 44 -1.71 7.17 13.11
C HIS A 44 -1.77 7.54 11.63
N HIS A 45 -1.56 6.52 10.78
CA HIS A 45 -1.83 6.59 9.36
C HIS A 45 -2.51 5.30 8.90
N PRO A 46 -3.43 5.37 7.93
CA PRO A 46 -3.91 4.18 7.24
C PRO A 46 -2.75 3.39 6.65
N LYS A 47 -2.81 2.05 6.70
CA LYS A 47 -1.72 1.19 6.21
C LYS A 47 -1.31 1.50 4.78
N TRP A 48 -2.27 1.82 3.92
CA TRP A 48 -1.99 2.15 2.51
C TRP A 48 -1.13 3.41 2.35
N ARG A 49 -1.22 4.38 3.28
CA ARG A 49 -0.35 5.56 3.29
C ARG A 49 1.08 5.19 3.63
N LEU A 50 1.27 4.36 4.67
CA LEU A 50 2.59 3.85 5.03
C LEU A 50 3.24 3.07 3.88
N ALA A 51 2.48 2.19 3.22
CA ALA A 51 2.96 1.46 2.05
C ALA A 51 3.32 2.41 0.89
N LEU A 52 2.50 3.43 0.61
CA LEU A 52 2.81 4.42 -0.42
C LEU A 52 4.09 5.19 -0.09
N ASP A 53 4.28 5.62 1.16
CA ASP A 53 5.47 6.35 1.58
C ASP A 53 6.73 5.47 1.42
N GLN A 54 6.65 4.18 1.75
CA GLN A 54 7.73 3.20 1.50
C GLN A 54 8.07 3.10 0.01
N LEU A 55 7.06 3.02 -0.86
CA LEU A 55 7.26 2.97 -2.31
C LEU A 55 7.88 4.25 -2.86
N LEU A 56 7.46 5.42 -2.36
CA LEU A 56 8.03 6.71 -2.75
C LEU A 56 9.49 6.86 -2.30
N ARG A 57 9.83 6.39 -1.09
CA ARG A 57 11.22 6.32 -0.62
C ARG A 57 12.06 5.39 -1.47
N ALA A 58 11.56 4.19 -1.77
CA ALA A 58 12.24 3.23 -2.64
C ALA A 58 12.53 3.85 -4.03
N ASN A 59 11.53 4.50 -4.63
CA ASN A 59 11.69 5.17 -5.93
C ASN A 59 12.71 6.31 -5.88
N THR A 60 12.68 7.15 -4.83
CA THR A 60 13.65 8.22 -4.62
C THR A 60 15.09 7.67 -4.49
N ASN A 61 15.24 6.46 -3.98
CA ASN A 61 16.51 5.75 -3.89
C ASN A 61 16.86 4.93 -5.16
N GLY A 62 16.13 5.10 -6.26
CA GLY A 62 16.39 4.44 -7.54
C GLY A 62 15.87 3.01 -7.64
N ILE A 63 15.02 2.57 -6.71
CA ILE A 63 14.44 1.23 -6.71
C ILE A 63 13.05 1.31 -7.33
N THR A 64 12.91 0.67 -8.49
CA THR A 64 11.64 0.56 -9.22
C THR A 64 11.15 -0.88 -9.22
N PHE A 65 9.84 -1.08 -9.21
CA PHE A 65 9.23 -2.41 -9.20
C PHE A 65 8.62 -2.74 -10.55
N ASP A 66 8.94 -3.91 -11.09
CA ASP A 66 8.29 -4.39 -12.30
C ASP A 66 6.79 -4.60 -12.08
N TRP A 67 6.43 -5.16 -10.92
CA TRP A 67 5.07 -5.43 -10.47
C TRP A 67 4.99 -5.28 -8.96
N LEU A 68 3.87 -4.76 -8.47
CA LEU A 68 3.49 -4.81 -7.05
C LEU A 68 2.36 -5.82 -6.84
N THR A 69 2.38 -6.48 -5.68
CA THR A 69 1.28 -7.35 -5.23
C THR A 69 0.89 -7.00 -3.81
N PHE A 70 -0.40 -7.00 -3.50
CA PHE A 70 -0.90 -6.65 -2.17
C PHE A 70 -2.30 -7.22 -1.89
N ASP A 71 -2.63 -7.31 -0.61
CA ASP A 71 -3.91 -7.84 -0.11
C ASP A 71 -5.10 -6.88 -0.31
N GLU A 72 -6.30 -7.40 -0.02
CA GLU A 72 -7.59 -6.72 -0.13
C GLU A 72 -7.66 -5.40 0.64
N GLY A 73 -6.96 -5.29 1.77
CA GLY A 73 -6.93 -4.08 2.59
C GLY A 73 -6.25 -2.90 1.89
N TYR A 74 -5.27 -3.17 1.03
CA TYR A 74 -4.66 -2.16 0.16
C TYR A 74 -5.49 -1.95 -1.11
N GLY A 75 -6.06 -3.02 -1.67
CA GLY A 75 -6.91 -2.92 -2.85
C GLY A 75 -8.21 -2.15 -2.64
N ALA A 76 -8.75 -2.15 -1.43
CA ALA A 76 -9.90 -1.32 -1.07
C ALA A 76 -9.59 0.20 -1.10
N ALA A 77 -8.31 0.59 -1.02
CA ALA A 77 -7.90 1.99 -0.99
C ALA A 77 -7.81 2.58 -2.42
N VAL A 78 -8.94 3.04 -2.97
CA VAL A 78 -9.00 3.75 -4.27
C VAL A 78 -7.94 4.85 -4.42
N PRO A 79 -7.62 5.67 -3.40
CA PRO A 79 -6.54 6.65 -3.51
C PRO A 79 -5.17 6.03 -3.77
N LEU A 80 -4.85 4.87 -3.17
CA LEU A 80 -3.61 4.15 -3.44
C LEU A 80 -3.58 3.70 -4.90
N LEU A 81 -4.64 3.03 -5.37
CA LEU A 81 -4.73 2.54 -6.75
C LEU A 81 -4.60 3.67 -7.78
N THR A 82 -5.21 4.82 -7.49
CA THR A 82 -5.14 6.01 -8.34
C THR A 82 -3.70 6.53 -8.44
N VAL A 83 -3.00 6.66 -7.30
CA VAL A 83 -1.61 7.12 -7.29
C VAL A 83 -0.70 6.13 -8.02
N LEU A 84 -0.85 4.82 -7.80
CA LEU A 84 -0.09 3.82 -8.54
C LEU A 84 -0.32 3.91 -10.05
N GLY A 85 -1.57 4.15 -10.47
CA GLY A 85 -1.92 4.38 -11.88
C GLY A 85 -1.25 5.62 -12.46
N VAL A 86 -1.28 6.75 -11.75
CA VAL A 86 -0.61 8.00 -12.16
C VAL A 86 0.90 7.83 -12.24
N MET A 87 1.50 7.05 -11.34
CA MET A 87 2.93 6.72 -11.35
C MET A 87 3.32 5.74 -12.46
N GLY A 88 2.36 5.15 -13.18
CA GLY A 88 2.62 4.08 -14.14
C GLY A 88 3.13 2.78 -13.50
N GLN A 89 2.96 2.63 -12.19
CA GLN A 89 3.37 1.43 -11.46
C GLN A 89 2.38 0.30 -11.74
N ARG A 90 2.86 -0.80 -12.33
CA ARG A 90 2.05 -2.01 -12.55
C ARG A 90 1.80 -2.73 -11.24
N PHE A 91 0.58 -3.23 -11.04
CA PHE A 91 0.22 -3.97 -9.84
C PHE A 91 -0.86 -5.02 -10.11
N VAL A 92 -0.89 -6.03 -9.23
CA VAL A 92 -1.99 -6.99 -9.07
C VAL A 92 -2.38 -6.96 -7.59
N GLY A 93 -3.59 -6.49 -7.29
CA GLY A 93 -4.10 -6.42 -5.93
C GLY A 93 -5.33 -7.29 -5.77
N GLU A 94 -5.49 -7.90 -4.60
CA GLU A 94 -6.80 -8.39 -4.17
C GLU A 94 -7.74 -7.20 -3.94
N ILE A 95 -9.02 -7.37 -4.24
CA ILE A 95 -10.04 -6.30 -4.19
C ILE A 95 -11.26 -6.85 -3.44
N PRO A 96 -11.94 -6.04 -2.60
CA PRO A 96 -13.10 -6.53 -1.88
C PRO A 96 -14.25 -6.86 -2.81
N THR A 97 -15.07 -7.85 -2.46
CA THR A 97 -16.19 -8.31 -3.30
C THR A 97 -17.26 -7.25 -3.53
N ASN A 98 -17.32 -6.23 -2.69
CA ASN A 98 -18.22 -5.08 -2.80
C ASN A 98 -17.57 -3.86 -3.49
N PHE A 99 -16.41 -4.03 -4.12
CA PHE A 99 -15.75 -2.95 -4.86
C PHE A 99 -16.46 -2.69 -6.19
N ALA A 100 -16.90 -1.45 -6.41
CA ALA A 100 -17.55 -1.05 -7.65
C ALA A 100 -16.54 -0.42 -8.62
N VAL A 101 -16.49 -0.95 -9.84
CA VAL A 101 -15.73 -0.37 -10.95
C VAL A 101 -16.70 0.33 -11.91
N ARG A 102 -16.28 1.46 -12.46
CA ARG A 102 -16.98 2.13 -13.56
C ARG A 102 -16.10 2.10 -14.79
N ASP A 103 -16.68 1.72 -15.91
CA ASP A 103 -16.01 1.87 -17.19
C ASP A 103 -15.80 3.35 -17.49
N ALA A 104 -14.66 3.69 -18.10
CA ALA A 104 -14.44 5.02 -18.63
C ALA A 104 -15.51 5.31 -19.70
N PRO A 105 -16.06 6.53 -19.80
CA PRO A 105 -16.99 6.89 -20.86
C PRO A 105 -16.35 6.61 -22.23
N GLY A 106 -16.92 5.68 -22.99
CA GLY A 106 -16.43 5.28 -24.32
C GLY A 106 -15.49 4.07 -24.35
N ALA A 107 -15.26 3.37 -23.23
CA ALA A 107 -14.60 2.07 -23.26
C ALA A 107 -15.48 1.04 -24.02
N PRO A 108 -14.91 0.20 -24.90
CA PRO A 108 -15.67 -0.87 -25.52
C PRO A 108 -16.20 -1.80 -24.43
N PRO A 109 -17.44 -2.33 -24.55
CA PRO A 109 -18.01 -3.18 -23.53
C PRO A 109 -17.10 -4.39 -23.28
N GLY A 110 -16.63 -4.52 -22.03
CA GLY A 110 -15.90 -5.70 -21.58
C GLY A 110 -16.82 -6.92 -21.70
N GLY A 111 -16.50 -7.83 -22.61
CA GLY A 111 -17.20 -9.10 -22.72
C GLY A 111 -17.08 -9.90 -21.41
N PRO A 112 -18.04 -10.79 -21.09
CA PRO A 112 -18.01 -11.55 -19.85
C PRO A 112 -16.75 -12.40 -19.78
N THR A 113 -15.99 -12.26 -18.69
CA THR A 113 -14.95 -13.22 -18.32
C THR A 113 -15.64 -14.45 -17.75
N SER A 114 -15.90 -15.45 -18.60
CA SER A 114 -16.16 -16.82 -18.19
C SER A 114 -14.84 -17.51 -17.87
N GLY A 115 -14.74 -18.17 -16.71
CA GLY A 115 -13.61 -19.01 -16.33
C GLY A 115 -13.54 -19.27 -14.84
#